data_AF-A0A957QLE1-F1
#
_entry.id   AF-A0A957QLE1-F1
#
_cell.length_a   1.000
_cell.length_b   1.000
_cell.length_c   1.000
_cell.angle_alpha   90.00
_cell.angle_beta   90.00
_cell.angle_gamma   90.00
#
_symmetry.space_group_name_H-M   'P 1'
#
loop_
_entity.id
_entity.type
_entity.pdbx_description
1 polymer ?
#
loop_
_entity_poly.entity_id
_entity_poly.type
_entity_poly.pdbx_seq_one_letter_code
_entity_poly.pdbx_strand_id
1 'polypeptide(L)'
;MQAETLLRYRGIFQQELGNILRYWQTYAIDRPNDDFYGAVDLENRPVPGVNKSCVLIARILWTFAAAARLEGREDYAAVADSAYRVLLSQFWDRAHGGFFMAVTPAGQIADATKHTYMQAFASYALCQYFRLNGSAEVLTLIRDSFALFEAKTKDPNHPGYLEAFTPDWQPSAENRMADNNEPKSMNTHLHLLEAYASLYEVWPDPAVATRLRELLLIFLDKIIRPSGHLGIFFDDAFNETEPSRGICSFGHDIEASWLLCEAAEALADEALLARTRGLAIKMLDAVERVGFDKDGGLFLESYRHGSHVRTNKHWWLQ
;
A
#
# COMPACT_ATOMS: atom_id res chain seq x y z
N MET A 1 -33.44 -10.13 4.09
CA MET A 1 -32.32 -10.84 4.74
C MET A 1 -31.02 -10.11 4.39
N GLN A 2 -30.77 -8.92 4.95
CA GLN A 2 -29.56 -8.14 4.63
C GLN A 2 -29.19 -7.17 5.76
N ALA A 3 -30.11 -6.32 6.24
CA ALA A 3 -29.76 -5.31 7.24
C ALA A 3 -29.30 -5.91 8.59
N GLU A 4 -30.04 -6.87 9.17
CA GLU A 4 -29.68 -7.49 10.45
C GLU A 4 -28.36 -8.26 10.36
N THR A 5 -28.12 -8.99 9.26
CA THR A 5 -26.87 -9.70 9.01
C THR A 5 -25.69 -8.74 8.87
N LEU A 6 -25.85 -7.65 8.11
CA LEU A 6 -24.80 -6.64 7.95
C LEU A 6 -24.50 -5.90 9.26
N LEU A 7 -25.52 -5.60 10.06
CA LEU A 7 -25.35 -5.03 11.40
C LEU A 7 -24.60 -5.99 12.33
N ARG A 8 -24.91 -7.29 12.26
CA ARG A 8 -24.16 -8.31 13.01
C ARG A 8 -22.70 -8.37 12.58
N TYR A 9 -22.40 -8.39 11.27
CA TYR A 9 -21.02 -8.40 10.78
C TYR A 9 -20.26 -7.12 11.15
N ARG A 10 -20.91 -5.96 11.08
CA ARG A 10 -20.32 -4.70 11.57
C ARG A 10 -19.89 -4.83 13.04
N GLY A 11 -20.74 -5.39 13.90
CA GLY A 11 -20.40 -5.62 15.30
C GLY A 11 -19.19 -6.55 15.50
N ILE A 12 -19.10 -7.62 14.70
CA ILE A 12 -17.95 -8.54 14.72
C ILE A 12 -16.66 -7.82 14.28
N PHE A 13 -16.69 -7.07 13.18
CA PHE A 13 -15.52 -6.32 12.71
C PHE A 13 -15.07 -5.25 13.70
N GLN A 14 -16.01 -4.58 14.38
CA GLN A 14 -15.67 -3.62 15.44
C GLN A 14 -14.98 -4.30 16.63
N GLN A 15 -15.46 -5.49 17.03
CA GLN A 15 -14.80 -6.26 18.09
C GLN A 15 -13.39 -6.71 17.67
N GLU A 16 -13.24 -7.23 16.45
CA GLU A 16 -11.95 -7.71 15.96
C GLU A 16 -10.95 -6.58 15.73
N LEU A 17 -11.40 -5.40 15.29
CA LEU A 17 -10.54 -4.21 15.24
C LEU A 17 -9.87 -3.96 16.60
N GLY A 18 -10.66 -3.97 17.69
CA GLY A 18 -10.12 -3.81 19.04
C GLY A 18 -9.15 -4.92 19.46
N ASN A 19 -9.42 -6.17 19.07
CA ASN A 19 -8.52 -7.31 19.35
C ASN A 19 -7.18 -7.16 18.60
N ILE A 20 -7.22 -6.79 17.32
CA ILE A 20 -6.05 -6.60 16.46
C ILE A 20 -5.21 -5.42 16.97
N LEU A 21 -5.82 -4.26 17.26
CA LEU A 21 -5.08 -3.11 17.77
C LEU A 21 -4.42 -3.40 19.13
N ARG A 22 -5.12 -4.12 20.02
CA ARG A 22 -4.55 -4.57 21.30
C ARG A 22 -3.37 -5.51 21.09
N TYR A 23 -3.46 -6.43 20.12
CA TYR A 23 -2.36 -7.31 19.77
C TYR A 23 -1.10 -6.51 19.39
N TRP A 24 -1.24 -5.55 18.47
CA TRP A 24 -0.12 -4.70 18.03
C TRP A 24 0.46 -3.86 19.18
N GLN A 25 -0.40 -3.24 20.01
CA GLN A 25 0.07 -2.51 21.20
C GLN A 25 0.82 -3.40 22.20
N THR A 26 0.45 -4.68 22.28
CA THR A 26 1.03 -5.61 23.27
C THR A 26 2.36 -6.18 22.81
N TYR A 27 2.45 -6.60 21.54
CA TYR A 27 3.56 -7.41 21.05
C TYR A 27 4.50 -6.69 20.09
N ALA A 28 4.06 -5.63 19.41
CA ALA A 28 4.88 -4.98 18.38
C ALA A 28 5.67 -3.77 18.88
N ILE A 29 5.36 -3.24 20.07
CA ILE A 29 6.00 -2.02 20.61
C ILE A 29 7.15 -2.40 21.55
N ASP A 30 8.34 -1.90 21.25
CA ASP A 30 9.51 -1.93 22.13
C ASP A 30 9.47 -0.75 23.11
N ARG A 31 8.60 -0.87 24.12
CA ARG A 31 8.29 0.21 25.07
C ARG A 31 9.51 0.82 25.78
N PRO A 32 10.52 0.04 26.22
CA PRO A 32 11.71 0.61 26.88
C PRO A 32 12.48 1.62 26.02
N ASN A 33 12.43 1.45 24.70
CA ASN A 33 13.16 2.29 23.75
C ASN A 33 12.25 3.29 23.01
N ASP A 34 10.95 3.29 23.31
CA ASP A 34 9.93 3.99 22.52
C ASP A 34 10.13 3.69 21.01
N ASP A 35 10.19 2.40 20.66
CA ASP A 35 10.40 1.92 19.29
C ASP A 35 9.46 0.73 19.00
N PHE A 36 9.67 0.02 17.89
CA PHE A 36 8.90 -1.13 17.46
C PHE A 36 9.81 -2.33 17.19
N TYR A 37 9.29 -3.54 17.33
CA TYR A 37 9.99 -4.74 16.89
C TYR A 37 9.79 -4.96 15.39
N GLY A 38 10.83 -5.44 14.70
CA GLY A 38 10.74 -5.77 13.26
C GLY A 38 9.88 -7.00 12.96
N ALA A 39 9.68 -7.89 13.94
CA ALA A 39 8.83 -9.06 13.84
C ALA A 39 8.34 -9.58 15.20
N VAL A 40 7.26 -10.34 15.17
CA VAL A 40 6.70 -11.14 16.27
C VAL A 40 6.54 -12.57 15.76
N ASP A 41 6.92 -13.57 16.57
CA ASP A 41 6.82 -14.98 16.19
C ASP A 41 5.41 -15.57 16.42
N LEU A 42 5.22 -16.84 16.03
CA LEU A 42 3.95 -17.55 16.15
C LEU A 42 3.48 -17.78 17.60
N GLU A 43 4.37 -17.60 18.58
CA GLU A 43 4.06 -17.69 20.01
C GLU A 43 3.85 -16.30 20.65
N ASN A 44 3.68 -15.26 19.84
CA ASN A 44 3.52 -13.87 20.26
C ASN A 44 4.72 -13.34 21.06
N ARG A 45 5.93 -13.78 20.73
CA ARG A 45 7.15 -13.23 21.29
C ARG A 45 7.77 -12.27 20.28
N PRO A 46 8.08 -11.03 20.69
CA PRO A 46 8.83 -10.14 19.82
C PRO A 46 10.20 -10.74 19.49
N VAL A 47 10.71 -10.46 18.29
CA VAL A 47 12.01 -10.96 17.81
C VAL A 47 12.99 -9.77 17.70
N PRO A 48 13.78 -9.46 18.75
CA PRO A 48 14.51 -8.19 18.84
C PRO A 48 15.61 -8.01 17.79
N GLY A 49 16.10 -9.10 17.19
CA GLY A 49 17.18 -9.06 16.20
C GLY A 49 16.73 -8.77 14.77
N VAL A 50 15.43 -8.64 14.51
CA VAL A 50 14.90 -8.46 13.14
C VAL A 50 14.88 -6.98 12.76
N ASN A 51 15.42 -6.68 11.58
CA ASN A 51 15.39 -5.33 11.00
C ASN A 51 13.94 -4.84 10.84
N LYS A 52 13.73 -3.54 11.04
CA LYS A 52 12.44 -2.88 10.83
C LYS A 52 12.38 -2.40 9.39
N SER A 53 11.32 -2.76 8.66
CA SER A 53 11.06 -2.18 7.34
C SER A 53 10.29 -0.86 7.46
N CYS A 54 10.51 0.06 6.53
CA CYS A 54 9.77 1.32 6.49
C CYS A 54 8.27 1.07 6.27
N VAL A 55 7.92 0.09 5.44
CA VAL A 55 6.54 -0.32 5.17
C VAL A 55 5.82 -0.76 6.45
N LEU A 56 6.50 -1.51 7.32
CA LEU A 56 5.94 -1.91 8.62
C LEU A 56 5.59 -0.69 9.47
N ILE A 57 6.55 0.22 9.65
CA ILE A 57 6.35 1.42 10.49
C ILE A 57 5.31 2.36 9.88
N ALA A 58 5.30 2.54 8.56
CA ALA A 58 4.29 3.31 7.85
C ALA A 58 2.88 2.72 8.02
N ARG A 59 2.73 1.39 7.93
CA ARG A 59 1.42 0.73 8.15
C ARG A 59 0.96 0.82 9.60
N ILE A 60 1.87 0.72 10.58
CA ILE A 60 1.55 0.98 12.00
C ILE A 60 1.07 2.42 12.18
N LEU A 61 1.80 3.40 11.65
CA LEU A 61 1.42 4.81 11.68
C LEU A 61 0.02 5.02 11.09
N TRP A 62 -0.22 4.54 9.87
CA TRP A 62 -1.52 4.67 9.21
C TRP A 62 -2.65 4.05 10.04
N THR A 63 -2.43 2.82 10.52
CA THR A 63 -3.44 2.04 11.26
C THR A 63 -3.85 2.72 12.55
N PHE A 64 -2.87 3.11 13.37
CA PHE A 64 -3.15 3.75 14.65
C PHE A 64 -3.66 5.18 14.49
N ALA A 65 -3.23 5.91 13.45
CA ALA A 65 -3.80 7.21 13.13
C ALA A 65 -5.28 7.10 12.69
N ALA A 66 -5.63 6.10 11.87
CA ALA A 66 -7.01 5.83 11.49
C ALA A 66 -7.88 5.39 12.68
N ALA A 67 -7.39 4.46 13.50
CA ALA A 67 -8.11 4.00 14.68
C ALA A 67 -8.32 5.12 15.71
N ALA A 68 -7.30 5.95 15.95
CA ALA A 68 -7.40 7.10 16.85
C ALA A 68 -8.48 8.10 16.40
N ARG A 69 -8.55 8.39 15.08
CA ARG A 69 -9.62 9.25 14.53
C ARG A 69 -11.00 8.63 14.63
N LEU A 70 -11.10 7.32 14.38
CA LEU A 70 -12.37 6.60 14.37
C LEU A 70 -12.98 6.50 15.78
N GLU A 71 -12.14 6.23 16.79
CA GLU A 71 -12.59 5.94 18.16
C GLU A 71 -12.33 7.06 19.17
N GLY A 72 -11.57 8.10 18.81
CA GLY A 72 -11.20 9.20 19.71
C GLY A 72 -10.28 8.76 20.86
N ARG A 73 -9.48 7.71 20.66
CA ARG A 73 -8.66 7.06 21.69
C ARG A 73 -7.25 7.64 21.75
N GLU A 74 -6.90 8.27 22.87
CA GLU A 74 -5.58 8.89 23.09
C GLU A 74 -4.43 7.86 23.09
N ASP A 75 -4.67 6.63 23.56
CA ASP A 75 -3.66 5.58 23.53
C ASP A 75 -3.38 5.06 22.11
N TYR A 76 -4.31 5.22 21.16
CA TYR A 76 -4.04 4.97 19.74
C TYR A 76 -3.28 6.13 19.12
N ALA A 77 -3.63 7.37 19.47
CA ALA A 77 -2.91 8.55 19.02
C ALA A 77 -1.43 8.51 19.47
N ALA A 78 -1.16 8.09 20.72
CA ALA A 78 0.20 7.95 21.23
C ALA A 78 1.05 6.94 20.43
N VAL A 79 0.44 5.83 19.97
CA VAL A 79 1.16 4.87 19.10
C VAL A 79 1.44 5.47 17.73
N ALA A 80 0.49 6.23 17.17
CA ALA A 80 0.69 6.95 15.92
C ALA A 80 1.83 7.98 16.05
N ASP A 81 1.88 8.74 17.14
CA ASP A 81 2.94 9.72 17.41
C ASP A 81 4.33 9.04 17.50
N SER A 82 4.42 7.90 18.22
CA SER A 82 5.67 7.11 18.28
C SER A 82 6.07 6.57 16.91
N ALA A 83 5.13 6.05 16.11
CA ALA A 83 5.40 5.55 14.77
C ALA A 83 5.86 6.66 13.82
N TYR A 84 5.24 7.84 13.88
CA TYR A 84 5.66 9.02 13.12
C TYR A 84 7.08 9.46 13.50
N ARG A 85 7.39 9.51 14.81
CA ARG A 85 8.74 9.84 15.29
C ARG A 85 9.76 8.83 14.78
N VAL A 86 9.49 7.53 14.88
CA VAL A 86 10.40 6.48 14.37
C VAL A 86 10.59 6.60 12.87
N LEU A 87 9.51 6.80 12.11
CA LEU A 87 9.55 6.97 10.66
C LEU A 87 10.49 8.13 10.25
N LEU A 88 10.36 9.31 10.85
CA LEU A 88 11.19 10.46 10.48
C LEU A 88 12.59 10.45 11.09
N SER A 89 12.76 9.88 12.28
CA SER A 89 14.08 9.87 12.94
C SER A 89 15.02 8.81 12.39
N GLN A 90 14.49 7.65 11.97
CA GLN A 90 15.30 6.51 11.55
C GLN A 90 15.29 6.27 10.03
N PHE A 91 14.16 6.52 9.34
CA PHE A 91 14.02 6.16 7.93
C PHE A 91 14.21 7.33 6.97
N TRP A 92 13.93 8.57 7.38
CA TRP A 92 14.06 9.72 6.51
C TRP A 92 15.53 10.03 6.18
N ASP A 93 15.85 10.06 4.89
CA ASP A 93 17.15 10.50 4.40
C ASP A 93 17.26 12.03 4.45
N ARG A 94 17.98 12.53 5.45
CA ARG A 94 18.21 13.97 5.62
C ARG A 94 19.10 14.57 4.53
N ALA A 95 19.88 13.77 3.81
CA ALA A 95 20.80 14.24 2.78
C ALA A 95 20.10 14.42 1.43
N HIS A 96 19.26 13.46 1.02
CA HIS A 96 18.64 13.47 -0.31
C HIS A 96 17.10 13.42 -0.30
N GLY A 97 16.47 13.40 0.88
CA GLY A 97 15.02 13.25 1.03
C GLY A 97 14.51 11.83 0.70
N GLY A 98 13.27 11.56 1.05
CA GLY A 98 12.65 10.23 0.93
C GLY A 98 13.08 9.28 2.06
N PHE A 99 12.54 8.07 2.01
CA PHE A 99 12.72 7.07 3.07
C PHE A 99 13.63 5.94 2.61
N PHE A 100 14.42 5.40 3.53
CA PHE A 100 15.19 4.17 3.34
C PHE A 100 14.29 2.93 3.53
N MET A 101 14.66 1.81 2.94
CA MET A 101 13.85 0.59 2.94
C MET A 101 13.80 -0.08 4.30
N ALA A 102 14.93 -0.19 4.99
CA ALA A 102 15.01 -0.88 6.28
C ALA A 102 16.10 -0.32 7.19
N VAL A 103 15.88 -0.45 8.50
CA VAL A 103 16.85 -0.12 9.54
C VAL A 103 17.04 -1.30 10.50
N THR A 104 18.20 -1.37 11.13
CA THR A 104 18.49 -2.34 12.18
C THR A 104 17.64 -2.05 13.43
N PRO A 105 17.56 -2.99 14.39
CA PRO A 105 16.93 -2.71 15.68
C PRO A 105 17.49 -1.46 16.37
N ALA A 106 18.78 -1.17 16.19
CA ALA A 106 19.45 0.02 16.73
C ALA A 106 19.22 1.31 15.90
N GLY A 107 18.37 1.28 14.86
CA GLY A 107 18.04 2.43 14.03
C GLY A 107 19.11 2.82 13.00
N GLN A 108 20.08 1.94 12.72
CA GLN A 108 21.06 2.16 11.66
C GLN A 108 20.51 1.69 10.31
N ILE A 109 20.93 2.32 9.21
CA ILE A 109 20.45 1.94 7.87
C ILE A 109 20.91 0.52 7.54
N ALA A 110 19.94 -0.37 7.33
CA ALA A 110 20.18 -1.77 6.95
C ALA A 110 20.00 -1.99 5.44
N ASP A 111 19.03 -1.29 4.85
CA ASP A 111 18.83 -1.22 3.40
C ASP A 111 18.52 0.23 3.00
N ALA A 112 19.44 0.83 2.24
CA ALA A 112 19.37 2.21 1.81
C ALA A 112 18.64 2.41 0.48
N THR A 113 18.11 1.33 -0.12
CA THR A 113 17.31 1.40 -1.34
C THR A 113 16.10 2.31 -1.15
N LYS A 114 15.84 3.18 -2.12
CA LYS A 114 14.63 4.01 -2.19
C LYS A 114 13.67 3.41 -3.18
N HIS A 115 12.69 2.67 -2.67
CA HIS A 115 11.70 2.00 -3.51
C HIS A 115 10.41 2.78 -3.59
N THR A 116 9.88 3.01 -4.78
CA THR A 116 8.67 3.80 -5.06
C THR A 116 7.46 3.27 -4.29
N TYR A 117 7.21 1.95 -4.32
CA TYR A 117 6.22 1.29 -3.44
C TYR A 117 6.31 1.74 -1.99
N MET A 118 7.51 1.73 -1.41
CA MET A 118 7.69 2.05 0.01
C MET A 118 7.52 3.55 0.26
N GLN A 119 7.97 4.41 -0.66
CA GLN A 119 7.67 5.85 -0.61
C GLN A 119 6.16 6.12 -0.62
N ALA A 120 5.39 5.33 -1.37
CA ALA A 120 3.94 5.42 -1.42
C ALA A 120 3.30 5.10 -0.07
N PHE A 121 3.72 4.01 0.60
CA PHE A 121 3.25 3.70 1.95
C PHE A 121 3.57 4.79 2.97
N ALA A 122 4.78 5.35 2.93
CA ALA A 122 5.15 6.43 3.82
C ALA A 122 4.27 7.68 3.57
N SER A 123 4.04 8.04 2.31
CA SER A 123 3.14 9.15 1.93
C SER A 123 1.72 8.94 2.41
N TYR A 124 1.20 7.72 2.22
CA TYR A 124 -0.14 7.33 2.62
C TYR A 124 -0.32 7.44 4.15
N ALA A 125 0.67 6.96 4.90
CA ALA A 125 0.69 7.06 6.36
C ALA A 125 0.77 8.51 6.86
N LEU A 126 1.59 9.34 6.22
CA LEU A 126 1.69 10.78 6.54
C LEU A 126 0.37 11.50 6.31
N CYS A 127 -0.35 11.21 5.20
CA CYS A 127 -1.67 11.78 4.94
C CYS A 127 -2.67 11.42 6.04
N GLN A 128 -2.69 10.16 6.47
CA GLN A 128 -3.59 9.73 7.54
C GLN A 128 -3.23 10.34 8.91
N TYR A 129 -1.93 10.48 9.20
CA TYR A 129 -1.45 11.15 10.41
C TYR A 129 -1.77 12.65 10.40
N PHE A 130 -1.65 13.33 9.25
CA PHE A 130 -2.10 14.71 9.12
C PHE A 130 -3.59 14.85 9.41
N ARG A 131 -4.44 13.91 8.94
CA ARG A 131 -5.87 13.95 9.27
C ARG A 131 -6.16 13.77 10.76
N LEU A 132 -5.25 13.14 11.53
CA LEU A 132 -5.40 12.96 12.97
C LEU A 132 -5.11 14.27 13.72
N ASN A 133 -4.05 15.01 13.36
CA ASN A 133 -3.56 16.12 14.18
C ASN A 133 -3.57 17.51 13.50
N GLY A 134 -3.77 17.58 12.18
CA GLY A 134 -3.78 18.83 11.42
C GLY A 134 -2.46 19.60 11.36
N SER A 135 -1.31 18.95 11.65
CA SER A 135 -0.01 19.63 11.70
C SER A 135 0.39 20.23 10.34
N ALA A 136 0.68 21.54 10.33
CA ALA A 136 1.18 22.25 9.16
C ALA A 136 2.56 21.75 8.71
N GLU A 137 3.38 21.25 9.63
CA GLU A 137 4.69 20.68 9.31
C GLU A 137 4.52 19.35 8.56
N VAL A 138 3.57 18.50 8.98
CA VAL A 138 3.25 17.24 8.29
C VAL A 138 2.71 17.53 6.90
N LEU A 139 1.81 18.51 6.75
CA LEU A 139 1.31 18.92 5.44
C LEU A 139 2.42 19.42 4.51
N THR A 140 3.40 20.15 5.06
CA THR A 140 4.58 20.59 4.30
C THR A 140 5.42 19.41 3.85
N LEU A 141 5.69 18.45 4.74
CA LEU A 141 6.40 17.21 4.41
C LEU A 141 5.68 16.39 3.33
N ILE A 142 4.34 16.30 3.38
CA ILE A 142 3.53 15.62 2.34
C ILE A 142 3.75 16.27 0.97
N ARG A 143 3.67 17.60 0.89
CA ARG A 143 3.86 18.36 -0.36
C ARG A 143 5.28 18.20 -0.90
N ASP A 144 6.28 18.32 -0.04
CA ASP A 144 7.69 18.18 -0.41
C ASP A 144 8.00 16.75 -0.87
N SER A 145 7.41 15.74 -0.21
CA SER A 145 7.55 14.33 -0.60
C SER A 145 6.90 14.07 -1.96
N PHE A 146 5.69 14.58 -2.21
CA PHE A 146 5.05 14.49 -3.52
C PHE A 146 5.91 15.11 -4.62
N ALA A 147 6.39 16.34 -4.41
CA ALA A 147 7.25 17.03 -5.38
C ALA A 147 8.55 16.25 -5.65
N LEU A 148 9.17 15.70 -4.61
CA LEU A 148 10.37 14.88 -4.73
C LEU A 148 10.09 13.59 -5.51
N PHE A 149 9.03 12.86 -5.17
CA PHE A 149 8.71 11.58 -5.82
C PHE A 149 8.33 11.80 -7.28
N GLU A 150 7.50 12.79 -7.60
CA GLU A 150 7.22 13.14 -9.00
C GLU A 150 8.48 13.48 -9.79
N ALA A 151 9.44 14.18 -9.18
CA ALA A 151 10.68 14.55 -9.86
C ALA A 151 11.67 13.39 -10.01
N LYS A 152 11.60 12.36 -9.15
CA LYS A 152 12.60 11.28 -9.08
C LYS A 152 12.10 9.93 -9.60
N THR A 153 10.85 9.59 -9.32
CA THR A 153 10.30 8.26 -9.56
C THR A 153 9.48 8.16 -10.83
N LYS A 154 8.90 9.27 -11.30
CA LYS A 154 8.16 9.29 -12.55
C LYS A 154 9.09 9.01 -13.73
N ASP A 155 8.67 8.11 -14.61
CA ASP A 155 9.42 7.84 -15.84
C ASP A 155 9.22 9.03 -16.81
N PRO A 156 10.31 9.71 -17.24
CA PRO A 156 10.19 10.86 -18.14
C PRO A 156 9.90 10.46 -19.58
N ASN A 157 10.15 9.20 -19.97
CA ASN A 157 10.08 8.74 -21.35
C ASN A 157 8.89 7.82 -21.60
N HIS A 158 8.37 7.17 -20.57
CA HIS A 158 7.25 6.23 -20.67
C HIS A 158 6.18 6.49 -19.60
N PRO A 159 4.97 5.91 -19.74
CA PRO A 159 3.95 6.03 -18.70
C PRO A 159 4.42 5.46 -17.35
N GLY A 160 3.81 5.96 -16.27
CA GLY A 160 4.00 5.42 -14.93
C GLY A 160 5.33 5.78 -14.27
N TYR A 161 5.77 4.93 -13.36
CA TYR A 161 6.84 5.18 -12.40
C TYR A 161 7.85 4.03 -12.42
N LEU A 162 9.10 4.36 -12.16
CA LEU A 162 10.17 3.38 -11.97
C LEU A 162 10.14 2.83 -10.54
N GLU A 163 10.74 1.66 -10.34
CA GLU A 163 10.56 0.86 -9.13
C GLU A 163 11.50 1.25 -7.98
N ALA A 164 12.81 1.26 -8.23
CA ALA A 164 13.82 1.33 -7.17
C ALA A 164 14.97 2.26 -7.54
N PHE A 165 15.55 2.89 -6.52
CA PHE A 165 16.60 3.88 -6.65
C PHE A 165 17.69 3.70 -5.58
N THR A 166 18.90 4.15 -5.91
CA THR A 166 19.98 4.37 -4.94
C THR A 166 19.63 5.51 -3.97
N PRO A 167 20.38 5.66 -2.86
CA PRO A 167 20.17 6.77 -1.93
C PRO A 167 20.19 8.17 -2.56
N ASP A 168 20.98 8.38 -3.61
CA ASP A 168 21.08 9.64 -4.34
C ASP A 168 20.10 9.75 -5.54
N TRP A 169 19.08 8.89 -5.56
CA TRP A 169 18.01 8.85 -6.55
C TRP A 169 18.46 8.51 -7.99
N GLN A 170 19.51 7.69 -8.14
CA GLN A 170 19.80 7.07 -9.44
C GLN A 170 18.96 5.80 -9.59
N PRO A 171 18.38 5.52 -10.77
CA PRO A 171 17.66 4.27 -11.01
C PRO A 171 18.53 3.06 -10.65
N SER A 172 17.99 2.17 -9.83
CA SER A 172 18.66 0.93 -9.45
C SER A 172 18.53 -0.10 -10.56
N ALA A 173 19.61 -0.84 -10.82
CA ALA A 173 19.57 -2.00 -11.70
C ALA A 173 18.86 -3.20 -11.06
N GLU A 174 18.67 -3.19 -9.74
CA GLU A 174 17.96 -4.22 -8.97
C GLU A 174 16.69 -3.64 -8.33
N ASN A 175 15.54 -4.18 -8.71
CA ASN A 175 14.26 -4.08 -8.04
C ASN A 175 14.12 -5.30 -7.10
N ARG A 176 14.27 -5.07 -5.79
CA ARG A 176 14.42 -6.13 -4.78
C ARG A 176 13.11 -6.60 -4.13
N MET A 177 11.95 -6.07 -4.53
CA MET A 177 10.67 -6.36 -3.85
C MET A 177 10.01 -7.67 -4.31
N ALA A 178 10.50 -8.30 -5.38
CA ALA A 178 10.07 -9.61 -5.84
C ALA A 178 11.23 -10.38 -6.50
N ASP A 179 11.02 -11.66 -6.83
CA ASP A 179 11.97 -12.48 -7.61
C ASP A 179 12.14 -12.00 -9.07
N ASN A 180 11.58 -10.83 -9.42
CA ASN A 180 11.56 -10.27 -10.77
C ASN A 180 12.09 -8.84 -10.75
N ASN A 181 12.85 -8.51 -11.79
CA ASN A 181 13.56 -7.24 -11.94
C ASN A 181 12.95 -6.35 -13.04
N GLU A 182 11.64 -6.48 -13.24
CA GLU A 182 10.96 -5.83 -14.35
C GLU A 182 10.81 -4.32 -14.10
N PRO A 183 10.85 -3.47 -15.16
CA PRO A 183 10.86 -2.02 -15.00
C PRO A 183 9.65 -1.45 -14.26
N LYS A 184 8.48 -2.11 -14.37
CA LYS A 184 7.23 -1.65 -13.77
C LYS A 184 6.41 -2.83 -13.24
N SER A 185 5.74 -2.62 -12.13
CA SER A 185 4.84 -3.58 -11.50
C SER A 185 3.48 -2.96 -11.19
N MET A 186 2.44 -3.78 -11.26
CA MET A 186 1.10 -3.37 -10.83
C MET A 186 1.10 -2.96 -9.36
N ASN A 187 1.82 -3.69 -8.50
CA ASN A 187 1.79 -3.48 -7.05
C ASN A 187 2.32 -2.09 -6.64
N THR A 188 3.45 -1.66 -7.22
CA THR A 188 3.98 -0.30 -7.00
C THR A 188 2.99 0.77 -7.45
N HIS A 189 2.37 0.58 -8.61
CA HIS A 189 1.41 1.54 -9.15
C HIS A 189 0.09 1.55 -8.34
N LEU A 190 -0.32 0.42 -7.78
CA LEU A 190 -1.54 0.30 -6.97
C LEU A 190 -1.41 1.14 -5.70
N HIS A 191 -0.30 0.98 -4.96
CA HIS A 191 -0.09 1.75 -3.74
C HIS A 191 0.29 3.21 -3.98
N LEU A 192 0.88 3.55 -5.14
CA LEU A 192 0.97 4.95 -5.56
C LEU A 192 -0.41 5.56 -5.79
N LEU A 193 -1.32 4.82 -6.44
CA LEU A 193 -2.71 5.27 -6.66
C LEU A 193 -3.44 5.47 -5.33
N GLU A 194 -3.33 4.53 -4.39
CA GLU A 194 -3.87 4.63 -3.03
C GLU A 194 -3.29 5.86 -2.29
N ALA A 195 -1.97 6.04 -2.31
CA ALA A 195 -1.32 7.17 -1.68
C ALA A 195 -1.76 8.51 -2.30
N TYR A 196 -1.90 8.58 -3.62
CA TYR A 196 -2.26 9.83 -4.31
C TYR A 196 -3.74 10.18 -4.16
N ALA A 197 -4.63 9.18 -4.04
CA ALA A 197 -6.01 9.39 -3.62
C ALA A 197 -6.07 10.04 -2.23
N SER A 198 -5.36 9.45 -1.26
CA SER A 198 -5.28 9.98 0.11
C SER A 198 -4.66 11.38 0.19
N LEU A 199 -3.63 11.62 -0.64
CA LEU A 199 -2.94 12.91 -0.75
C LEU A 199 -3.86 13.99 -1.34
N TYR A 200 -4.64 13.66 -2.37
CA TYR A 200 -5.59 14.60 -2.96
C TYR A 200 -6.70 15.01 -1.98
N GLU A 201 -7.17 14.08 -1.15
CA GLU A 201 -8.18 14.36 -0.13
C GLU A 201 -7.69 15.35 0.95
N VAL A 202 -6.38 15.32 1.30
CA VAL A 202 -5.81 16.25 2.29
C VAL A 202 -5.25 17.53 1.68
N TRP A 203 -4.90 17.49 0.39
CA TRP A 203 -4.35 18.61 -0.36
C TRP A 203 -4.84 18.53 -1.83
N PRO A 204 -6.00 19.15 -2.16
CA PRO A 204 -6.65 19.00 -3.46
C PRO A 204 -5.99 19.85 -4.54
N ASP A 205 -4.71 19.58 -4.80
CA ASP A 205 -3.90 20.30 -5.78
C ASP A 205 -4.13 19.76 -7.21
N PRO A 206 -4.21 20.65 -8.23
CA PRO A 206 -4.38 20.23 -9.62
C PRO A 206 -3.28 19.29 -10.15
N ALA A 207 -2.04 19.41 -9.66
CA ALA A 207 -0.96 18.52 -10.04
C ALA A 207 -1.24 17.10 -9.53
N VAL A 208 -1.67 16.96 -8.28
CA VAL A 208 -2.02 15.67 -7.67
C VAL A 208 -3.20 15.03 -8.40
N ALA A 209 -4.26 15.80 -8.68
CA ALA A 209 -5.41 15.33 -9.47
C ALA A 209 -5.00 14.79 -10.85
N THR A 210 -4.04 15.46 -11.49
CA THR A 210 -3.50 15.02 -12.78
C THR A 210 -2.81 13.68 -12.66
N ARG A 211 -1.95 13.49 -11.65
CA ARG A 211 -1.21 12.23 -11.47
C ARG A 211 -2.09 11.07 -11.02
N LEU A 212 -3.04 11.33 -10.14
CA LEU A 212 -4.02 10.33 -9.73
C LEU A 212 -4.86 9.86 -10.94
N ARG A 213 -5.29 10.78 -11.81
CA ARG A 213 -6.00 10.43 -13.06
C ARG A 213 -5.10 9.63 -14.00
N GLU A 214 -3.83 9.99 -14.17
CA GLU A 214 -2.87 9.23 -14.99
C GLU A 214 -2.68 7.80 -14.49
N LEU A 215 -2.48 7.62 -13.17
CA LEU A 215 -2.38 6.30 -12.54
C LEU A 215 -3.65 5.48 -12.77
N LEU A 216 -4.83 6.09 -12.57
CA LEU A 216 -6.11 5.43 -12.78
C LEU A 216 -6.27 4.96 -14.23
N LEU A 217 -5.90 5.80 -15.21
CA LEU A 217 -5.93 5.43 -16.63
C LEU A 217 -4.94 4.31 -16.97
N ILE A 218 -3.75 4.28 -16.37
CA ILE A 218 -2.81 3.16 -16.53
C ILE A 218 -3.46 1.84 -16.09
N PHE A 219 -4.18 1.84 -14.96
CA PHE A 219 -4.91 0.65 -14.53
C PHE A 219 -5.97 0.22 -15.55
N LEU A 220 -6.81 1.16 -15.95
CA LEU A 220 -7.97 0.91 -16.80
C LEU A 220 -7.61 0.55 -18.24
N ASP A 221 -6.50 1.07 -18.77
CA ASP A 221 -6.12 0.95 -20.18
C ASP A 221 -4.98 -0.04 -20.42
N LYS A 222 -4.18 -0.36 -19.39
CA LYS A 222 -2.93 -1.14 -19.55
C LYS A 222 -2.81 -2.33 -18.60
N ILE A 223 -3.07 -2.15 -17.30
CA ILE A 223 -2.81 -3.20 -16.30
C ILE A 223 -3.95 -4.24 -16.28
N ILE A 224 -5.20 -3.80 -16.33
CA ILE A 224 -6.35 -4.71 -16.22
C ILE A 224 -6.59 -5.40 -17.56
N ARG A 225 -6.45 -6.72 -17.57
CA ARG A 225 -6.65 -7.54 -18.77
C ARG A 225 -8.14 -7.59 -19.14
N PRO A 226 -8.49 -7.88 -20.40
CA PRO A 226 -9.88 -8.10 -20.82
C PRO A 226 -10.61 -9.20 -20.03
N SER A 227 -9.90 -10.12 -19.37
CA SER A 227 -10.47 -11.15 -18.51
C SER A 227 -10.99 -10.63 -17.16
N GLY A 228 -10.63 -9.41 -16.75
CA GLY A 228 -10.92 -8.86 -15.42
C GLY A 228 -9.82 -9.13 -14.38
N HIS A 229 -8.71 -9.77 -14.74
CA HIS A 229 -7.55 -9.94 -13.86
C HIS A 229 -6.46 -8.91 -14.18
N LEU A 230 -5.66 -8.56 -13.19
CA LEU A 230 -4.49 -7.70 -13.35
C LEU A 230 -3.34 -8.45 -14.03
N GLY A 231 -2.57 -7.74 -14.87
CA GLY A 231 -1.17 -8.09 -15.13
C GLY A 231 -0.29 -7.73 -13.93
N ILE A 232 0.84 -8.42 -13.75
CA ILE A 232 1.67 -8.25 -12.55
C ILE A 232 2.93 -7.43 -12.83
N PHE A 233 3.71 -7.82 -13.83
CA PHE A 233 4.97 -7.18 -14.18
C PHE A 233 5.00 -6.77 -15.67
N PHE A 234 5.61 -5.62 -15.94
CA PHE A 234 5.54 -4.97 -17.24
C PHE A 234 6.89 -4.39 -17.67
N ASP A 235 7.08 -4.31 -18.98
CA ASP A 235 8.13 -3.51 -19.59
C ASP A 235 7.83 -2.00 -19.49
N ASP A 236 8.74 -1.18 -20.01
CA ASP A 236 8.60 0.28 -19.98
C ASP A 236 7.32 0.81 -20.64
N ALA A 237 6.81 0.11 -21.65
CA ALA A 237 5.62 0.49 -22.40
C ALA A 237 4.32 -0.09 -21.81
N PHE A 238 4.39 -0.70 -20.63
CA PHE A 238 3.29 -1.44 -19.99
C PHE A 238 2.81 -2.67 -20.78
N ASN A 239 3.70 -3.33 -21.52
CA ASN A 239 3.41 -4.68 -22.02
C ASN A 239 3.77 -5.70 -20.95
N GLU A 240 2.85 -6.62 -20.69
CA GLU A 240 3.06 -7.65 -19.70
C GLU A 240 4.22 -8.59 -20.09
N THR A 241 5.17 -8.76 -19.17
CA THR A 241 6.38 -9.55 -19.43
C THR A 241 6.14 -11.05 -19.28
N GLU A 242 6.93 -11.84 -20.01
CA GLU A 242 6.78 -13.30 -20.07
C GLU A 242 6.79 -14.00 -18.70
N PRO A 243 7.65 -13.61 -17.72
CA PRO A 243 7.67 -14.24 -16.39
C PRO A 243 6.34 -14.13 -15.63
N SER A 244 5.55 -13.11 -15.93
CA SER A 244 4.30 -12.82 -15.21
C SER A 244 3.03 -13.05 -16.03
N ARG A 245 3.20 -13.28 -17.34
CA ARG A 245 2.13 -13.34 -18.31
C ARG A 245 1.07 -14.36 -17.96
N GLY A 246 -0.13 -13.85 -17.72
CA GLY A 246 -1.31 -14.66 -17.41
C GLY A 246 -1.38 -15.12 -15.95
N ILE A 247 -0.40 -14.81 -15.09
CA ILE A 247 -0.53 -15.04 -13.64
C ILE A 247 -1.66 -14.15 -13.13
N CYS A 248 -2.51 -14.66 -12.23
CA CYS A 248 -3.54 -13.86 -11.58
C CYS A 248 -3.27 -13.86 -10.07
N SER A 249 -3.12 -12.69 -9.47
CA SER A 249 -3.02 -12.54 -8.02
C SER A 249 -4.37 -12.10 -7.47
N PHE A 250 -5.12 -13.04 -6.91
CA PHE A 250 -6.53 -12.82 -6.61
C PHE A 250 -6.75 -11.78 -5.50
N GLY A 251 -5.83 -11.69 -4.54
CA GLY A 251 -5.86 -10.64 -3.53
C GLY A 251 -5.73 -9.25 -4.13
N HIS A 252 -4.75 -9.04 -5.02
CA HIS A 252 -4.58 -7.74 -5.66
C HIS A 252 -5.73 -7.44 -6.63
N ASP A 253 -6.32 -8.44 -7.30
CA ASP A 253 -7.50 -8.24 -8.14
C ASP A 253 -8.66 -7.64 -7.32
N ILE A 254 -8.95 -8.20 -6.15
CA ILE A 254 -9.99 -7.66 -5.27
C ILE A 254 -9.58 -6.33 -4.66
N GLU A 255 -8.33 -6.17 -4.23
CA GLU A 255 -7.82 -4.92 -3.66
C GLU A 255 -7.95 -3.74 -4.65
N ALA A 256 -7.52 -3.94 -5.89
CA ALA A 256 -7.66 -2.93 -6.94
C ALA A 256 -9.13 -2.64 -7.26
N SER A 257 -10.04 -3.62 -7.16
CA SER A 257 -11.45 -3.41 -7.51
C SER A 257 -12.10 -2.27 -6.70
N TRP A 258 -11.78 -2.14 -5.40
CA TRP A 258 -12.32 -1.08 -4.56
C TRP A 258 -11.43 0.17 -4.56
N LEU A 259 -10.10 0.03 -4.57
CA LEU A 259 -9.19 1.20 -4.61
C LEU A 259 -9.36 2.06 -5.87
N LEU A 260 -9.63 1.45 -7.03
CA LEU A 260 -9.88 2.19 -8.27
C LEU A 260 -11.20 2.96 -8.21
N CYS A 261 -12.20 2.44 -7.48
CA CYS A 261 -13.44 3.17 -7.23
C CYS A 261 -13.18 4.36 -6.31
N GLU A 262 -12.48 4.15 -5.19
CA GLU A 262 -12.13 5.24 -4.25
C GLU A 262 -11.28 6.34 -4.90
N ALA A 263 -10.31 5.99 -5.75
CA ALA A 263 -9.54 6.98 -6.49
C ALA A 263 -10.40 7.82 -7.46
N ALA A 264 -11.38 7.21 -8.12
CA ALA A 264 -12.32 7.93 -8.97
C ALA A 264 -13.29 8.82 -8.17
N GLU A 265 -13.73 8.35 -7.00
CA GLU A 265 -14.55 9.13 -6.06
C GLU A 265 -13.78 10.34 -5.52
N ALA A 266 -12.51 10.17 -5.14
CA ALA A 266 -11.64 11.26 -4.70
C ALA A 266 -11.48 12.34 -5.78
N LEU A 267 -11.40 11.95 -7.07
CA LEU A 267 -11.34 12.89 -8.19
C LEU A 267 -12.68 13.57 -8.53
N ALA A 268 -13.79 13.12 -7.95
CA ALA A 268 -15.15 13.53 -8.32
C ALA A 268 -15.43 13.48 -9.83
N ASP A 269 -14.87 12.48 -10.52
CA ASP A 269 -14.99 12.29 -11.97
C ASP A 269 -16.03 11.21 -12.27
N GLU A 270 -17.28 11.61 -12.48
CA GLU A 270 -18.42 10.70 -12.68
C GLU A 270 -18.23 9.71 -13.83
N ALA A 271 -17.53 10.12 -14.90
CA ALA A 271 -17.28 9.24 -16.05
C ALA A 271 -16.26 8.16 -15.69
N LEU A 272 -15.16 8.53 -15.01
CA LEU A 272 -14.20 7.56 -14.49
C LEU A 272 -14.83 6.66 -13.44
N LEU A 273 -15.67 7.21 -12.55
CA LEU A 273 -16.36 6.45 -11.52
C LEU A 273 -17.32 5.40 -12.10
N ALA A 274 -18.10 5.75 -13.11
CA ALA A 274 -18.96 4.80 -13.81
C ALA A 274 -18.14 3.68 -14.46
N ARG A 275 -16.99 4.03 -15.07
CA ARG A 275 -16.08 3.07 -15.70
C ARG A 275 -15.43 2.14 -14.67
N THR A 276 -14.93 2.67 -13.56
CA THR A 276 -14.26 1.89 -12.51
C THR A 276 -15.25 0.97 -11.80
N ARG A 277 -16.48 1.42 -11.49
CA ARG A 277 -17.53 0.57 -10.91
C ARG A 277 -17.90 -0.60 -11.81
N GLY A 278 -18.09 -0.36 -13.11
CA GLY A 278 -18.36 -1.42 -14.07
C GLY A 278 -17.22 -2.44 -14.15
N LEU A 279 -15.97 -1.98 -14.03
CA LEU A 279 -14.81 -2.85 -14.04
C LEU A 279 -14.63 -3.61 -12.73
N ALA A 280 -14.86 -2.97 -11.58
CA ALA A 280 -14.78 -3.58 -10.25
C ALA A 280 -15.68 -4.81 -10.14
N ILE A 281 -16.93 -4.71 -10.64
CA ILE A 281 -17.86 -5.85 -10.69
C ILE A 281 -17.28 -6.98 -11.57
N LYS A 282 -16.74 -6.63 -12.74
CA LYS A 282 -16.12 -7.62 -13.64
C LYS A 282 -14.89 -8.29 -13.02
N MET A 283 -14.09 -7.55 -12.25
CA MET A 283 -12.92 -8.09 -11.53
C MET A 283 -13.38 -9.06 -10.44
N LEU A 284 -14.42 -8.68 -9.67
CA LEU A 284 -15.03 -9.54 -8.68
C LEU A 284 -15.57 -10.83 -9.31
N ASP A 285 -16.34 -10.76 -10.39
CA ASP A 285 -16.85 -11.92 -11.13
C ASP A 285 -15.70 -12.83 -11.63
N ALA A 286 -14.59 -12.22 -12.08
CA ALA A 286 -13.43 -12.95 -12.55
C ALA A 286 -12.74 -13.72 -11.40
N VAL A 287 -12.59 -13.08 -10.23
CA VAL A 287 -12.04 -13.72 -9.04
C VAL A 287 -13.00 -14.78 -8.49
N GLU A 288 -14.30 -14.52 -8.43
CA GLU A 288 -15.31 -15.49 -7.98
C GLU A 288 -15.23 -16.80 -8.77
N ARG A 289 -15.07 -16.70 -10.09
CA ARG A 289 -15.04 -17.84 -11.00
C ARG A 289 -13.87 -18.80 -10.76
N VAL A 290 -12.70 -18.33 -10.33
CA VAL A 290 -11.47 -19.15 -10.31
C VAL A 290 -10.63 -19.06 -9.03
N GLY A 291 -10.91 -18.07 -8.17
CA GLY A 291 -10.08 -17.75 -7.00
C GLY A 291 -10.60 -18.33 -5.69
N PHE A 292 -11.89 -18.69 -5.60
CA PHE A 292 -12.47 -19.22 -4.37
C PHE A 292 -12.33 -20.73 -4.25
N ASP A 293 -12.00 -21.17 -3.03
CA ASP A 293 -12.09 -22.57 -2.62
C ASP A 293 -13.50 -22.93 -2.13
N LYS A 294 -13.77 -24.23 -1.97
CA LYS A 294 -15.06 -24.77 -1.51
C LYS A 294 -15.44 -24.32 -0.10
N ASP A 295 -14.47 -23.92 0.71
CA ASP A 295 -14.67 -23.39 2.06
C ASP A 295 -14.94 -21.87 2.08
N GLY A 296 -14.91 -21.22 0.92
CA GLY A 296 -15.11 -19.77 0.76
C GLY A 296 -13.84 -18.94 0.94
N GLY A 297 -12.69 -19.55 1.27
CA GLY A 297 -11.42 -18.84 1.32
C GLY A 297 -10.82 -18.62 -0.06
N LEU A 298 -10.13 -17.50 -0.23
CA LEU A 298 -9.51 -17.12 -1.49
C LEU A 298 -8.10 -17.74 -1.60
N PHE A 299 -7.82 -18.33 -2.75
CA PHE A 299 -6.50 -18.84 -3.11
C PHE A 299 -5.51 -17.68 -3.35
N LEU A 300 -4.21 -17.94 -3.23
CA LEU A 300 -3.18 -16.92 -3.37
C LEU A 300 -3.11 -16.34 -4.78
N GLU A 301 -2.89 -17.22 -5.76
CA GLU A 301 -2.67 -16.82 -7.15
C GLU A 301 -2.84 -18.02 -8.10
N SER A 302 -2.82 -17.77 -9.41
CA SER A 302 -2.73 -18.81 -10.43
C SER A 302 -1.48 -18.67 -11.31
N TYR A 303 -0.90 -19.78 -11.75
CA TYR A 303 0.34 -19.81 -12.53
C TYR A 303 0.16 -19.43 -14.01
N ARG A 304 -1.04 -19.61 -14.59
CA ARG A 304 -1.33 -19.28 -16.00
C ARG A 304 -2.83 -19.25 -16.28
N HIS A 305 -3.39 -18.08 -16.53
CA HIS A 305 -4.78 -17.83 -16.92
C HIS A 305 -5.82 -18.62 -16.09
N GLY A 306 -5.59 -18.77 -14.77
CA GLY A 306 -6.49 -19.54 -13.89
C GLY A 306 -6.42 -21.06 -14.02
N SER A 307 -5.51 -21.62 -14.83
CA SER A 307 -5.45 -23.07 -15.10
C SER A 307 -4.81 -23.90 -13.97
N HIS A 308 -3.87 -23.32 -13.22
CA HIS A 308 -3.19 -23.96 -12.10
C HIS A 308 -3.15 -22.97 -10.95
N VAL A 309 -3.74 -23.32 -9.81
CA VAL A 309 -3.92 -22.41 -8.69
C VAL A 309 -2.96 -22.77 -7.55
N ARG A 310 -2.29 -21.75 -6.98
CA ARG A 310 -1.60 -21.86 -5.69
C ARG A 310 -2.62 -21.81 -4.58
N THR A 311 -2.91 -22.97 -3.99
CA THR A 311 -4.02 -23.15 -3.05
C THR A 311 -3.74 -22.62 -1.64
N ASN A 312 -2.57 -22.03 -1.40
CA ASN A 312 -2.25 -21.38 -0.14
C ASN A 312 -3.25 -20.23 0.11
N LYS A 313 -3.70 -20.07 1.36
CA LYS A 313 -4.56 -18.97 1.78
C LYS A 313 -3.75 -18.04 2.67
N HIS A 314 -3.51 -16.82 2.20
CA HIS A 314 -2.81 -15.79 2.96
C HIS A 314 -3.84 -14.86 3.60
N TRP A 315 -3.53 -14.31 4.78
CA TRP A 315 -4.45 -13.48 5.55
C TRP A 315 -4.92 -12.20 4.84
N TRP A 316 -4.04 -11.51 4.11
CA TRP A 316 -4.30 -10.18 3.55
C TRP A 316 -5.29 -10.18 2.37
N LEU A 317 -5.51 -11.33 1.74
CA LEU A 317 -6.38 -11.47 0.57
C LEU A 317 -7.75 -12.06 0.89
N GLN A 318 -8.03 -12.42 2.15
CA GLN A 318 -9.33 -12.92 2.60
C GLN A 318 -10.27 -11.77 2.94
#